data_AF-A0A968J9N2-F1
#
_entry.id   AF-A0A968J9N2-F1
#
_cell.length_a   1.000
_cell.length_b   1.000
_cell.length_c   1.000
_cell.angle_alpha   90.00
_cell.angle_beta   90.00
_cell.angle_gamma   90.00
#
_symmetry.space_group_name_H-M   'P 1'
#
loop_
_entity.id
_entity.type
_entity.pdbx_description
1 polymer ?
#
loop_
_entity_poly.entity_id
_entity_poly.type
_entity_poly.pdbx_seq_one_letter_code
_entity_poly.pdbx_strand_id
1 'polypeptide(L)'
;MKSTYWTRALFALMVTLLTLALGSTAAWASTATVEGTGTITAQGTGTVRLSGSGTVTVDPGVGVIWVQGAESIETEGGRRTTLPDGTIRLTGAVGQVVITGEELGVQIVGEDMELTATGTGRARLRGKGTYETSSGMAGEWTGEAVDF
;
A
#
# COMPACT_ATOMS: atom_id res chain seq x y z
N MET A 1 -15.54 29.60 -13.16
CA MET A 1 -15.52 28.66 -14.30
C MET A 1 -14.08 28.48 -14.75
N LYS A 2 -13.60 27.23 -14.83
CA LYS A 2 -12.26 26.77 -15.30
C LYS A 2 -11.16 27.07 -14.25
N SER A 3 -10.47 26.13 -13.62
CA SER A 3 -9.98 24.82 -14.05
C SER A 3 -9.73 23.94 -12.81
N THR A 4 -10.66 23.02 -12.51
CA THR A 4 -10.53 21.99 -11.45
C THR A 4 -10.12 20.66 -12.06
N TYR A 5 -9.17 20.70 -13.01
CA TYR A 5 -8.76 19.52 -13.79
C TYR A 5 -7.24 19.23 -13.70
N TRP A 6 -6.50 19.94 -12.84
CA TRP A 6 -5.03 19.82 -12.79
C TRP A 6 -4.49 18.92 -11.67
N THR A 7 -5.23 18.67 -10.60
CA THR A 7 -4.82 17.73 -9.54
C THR A 7 -4.97 16.25 -9.95
N ARG A 8 -5.80 15.96 -10.96
CA ARG A 8 -6.01 14.58 -11.45
C ARG A 8 -4.96 14.14 -12.49
N ALA A 9 -4.13 15.07 -12.96
CA ALA A 9 -3.17 14.81 -14.04
C ALA A 9 -1.77 14.42 -13.56
N LEU A 10 -1.42 14.67 -12.28
CA LEU A 10 -0.09 14.31 -11.77
C LEU A 10 0.04 12.83 -11.38
N PHE A 11 -1.07 12.12 -11.20
CA PHE A 11 -1.08 10.68 -10.90
C PHE A 11 -1.05 9.78 -12.16
N ALA A 12 -1.14 10.39 -13.36
CA ALA A 12 -1.20 9.67 -14.63
C ALA A 12 0.18 9.50 -15.32
N LEU A 13 1.26 10.08 -14.79
CA LEU A 13 2.59 10.10 -15.45
C LEU A 13 3.60 9.08 -14.90
N MET A 14 3.17 8.15 -14.03
CA MET A 14 4.03 7.07 -13.51
C MET A 14 3.57 5.69 -14.01
N VAL A 15 3.05 5.61 -15.25
CA VAL A 15 2.51 4.35 -15.82
C VAL A 15 3.04 4.01 -17.22
N THR A 16 3.77 4.86 -17.93
CA THR A 16 4.14 4.55 -19.31
C THR A 16 5.59 4.90 -19.62
N LEU A 17 6.52 3.99 -19.35
CA LEU A 17 7.73 3.88 -20.18
C LEU A 17 8.36 2.48 -20.09
N LEU A 18 8.39 1.80 -21.25
CA LEU A 18 9.47 0.91 -21.73
C LEU A 18 9.59 -0.51 -21.10
N THR A 19 9.62 -1.66 -21.78
CA THR A 19 9.55 -2.08 -23.20
C THR A 19 9.31 -3.59 -23.27
N LEU A 20 8.64 -4.03 -24.34
CA LEU A 20 8.71 -5.37 -24.94
C LEU A 20 10.16 -5.91 -25.01
N ALA A 21 10.37 -7.14 -24.52
CA ALA A 21 11.30 -8.10 -25.12
C ALA A 21 11.01 -9.53 -24.63
N LEU A 22 10.57 -10.36 -25.59
CA LEU A 22 10.83 -11.79 -25.80
C LEU A 22 10.71 -12.79 -24.63
N GLY A 23 9.87 -13.81 -24.87
CA GLY A 23 9.40 -14.78 -23.89
C GLY A 23 10.47 -15.52 -23.11
N SER A 24 10.14 -15.80 -21.86
CA SER A 24 10.68 -16.85 -21.00
C SER A 24 9.61 -17.12 -19.94
N THR A 25 9.18 -18.38 -19.86
CA THR A 25 8.32 -19.03 -18.84
C THR A 25 7.56 -18.10 -17.88
N ALA A 26 6.23 -18.08 -17.99
CA ALA A 26 5.33 -17.46 -17.03
C ALA A 26 5.51 -18.08 -15.63
N ALA A 27 6.49 -17.59 -14.87
CA ALA A 27 6.51 -17.69 -13.44
C ALA A 27 5.41 -16.77 -12.92
N TRP A 28 4.52 -17.31 -12.10
CA TRP A 28 3.31 -16.65 -11.64
C TRP A 28 3.67 -15.44 -10.78
N ALA A 29 3.70 -14.26 -11.40
CA ALA A 29 3.71 -12.99 -10.68
C ALA A 29 2.26 -12.63 -10.33
N SER A 30 1.62 -13.40 -9.44
CA SER A 30 0.27 -13.13 -8.96
C SER A 30 0.27 -11.96 -7.99
N THR A 31 0.16 -10.75 -8.53
CA THR A 31 -0.24 -9.59 -7.73
C THR A 31 -1.72 -9.74 -7.37
N ALA A 32 -2.03 -9.81 -6.06
CA ALA A 32 -3.42 -9.78 -5.62
C ALA A 32 -3.91 -8.33 -5.64
N THR A 33 -5.07 -8.09 -6.28
CA THR A 33 -5.73 -6.77 -6.28
C THR A 33 -7.13 -6.94 -5.71
N VAL A 34 -7.44 -6.18 -4.67
CA VAL A 34 -8.76 -6.16 -4.01
C VAL A 34 -9.31 -4.73 -4.09
N GLU A 35 -10.57 -4.59 -4.48
CA GLU A 35 -11.23 -3.28 -4.62
C GLU A 35 -12.64 -3.35 -4.02
N GLY A 36 -13.06 -2.29 -3.36
CA GLY A 36 -14.42 -2.18 -2.82
C GLY A 36 -14.49 -1.44 -1.50
N THR A 37 -15.60 -1.67 -0.79
CA THR A 37 -15.83 -1.18 0.57
C THR A 37 -15.84 -2.35 1.53
N GLY A 38 -15.10 -2.24 2.63
CA GLY A 38 -15.04 -3.27 3.66
C GLY A 38 -13.72 -3.26 4.40
N THR A 39 -13.38 -4.40 4.98
CA THR A 39 -12.11 -4.62 5.67
C THR A 39 -11.28 -5.64 4.91
N ILE A 40 -9.98 -5.39 4.76
CA ILE A 40 -8.98 -6.37 4.33
C ILE A 40 -7.96 -6.56 5.45
N THR A 41 -7.66 -7.80 5.78
CA THR A 41 -6.55 -8.18 6.65
C THR A 41 -5.53 -8.95 5.81
N ALA A 42 -4.25 -8.64 5.99
CA ALA A 42 -3.18 -9.21 5.20
C ALA A 42 -1.93 -9.41 6.07
N GLN A 43 -1.31 -10.59 5.95
CA GLN A 43 -0.09 -10.96 6.64
C GLN A 43 0.97 -11.49 5.67
N GLY A 44 2.22 -11.01 5.75
CA GLY A 44 3.33 -11.58 4.98
C GLY A 44 4.52 -10.65 4.75
N THR A 45 5.26 -10.92 3.67
CA THR A 45 6.47 -10.21 3.27
C THR A 45 6.32 -9.66 1.87
N GLY A 46 6.74 -8.42 1.63
CA GLY A 46 6.78 -7.82 0.30
C GLY A 46 6.34 -6.36 0.28
N THR A 47 5.57 -5.99 -0.73
CA THR A 47 5.04 -4.64 -0.96
C THR A 47 3.53 -4.63 -0.94
N VAL A 48 2.97 -3.74 -0.12
CA VAL A 48 1.53 -3.46 -0.06
C VAL A 48 1.28 -2.02 -0.47
N ARG A 49 0.34 -1.80 -1.38
CA ARG A 49 -0.14 -0.47 -1.77
C ARG A 49 -1.63 -0.37 -1.51
N LEU A 50 -2.02 0.64 -0.74
CA LEU A 50 -3.41 0.97 -0.43
C LEU A 50 -3.70 2.37 -0.96
N SER A 51 -4.87 2.53 -1.57
CA SER A 51 -5.38 3.83 -1.98
C SER A 51 -6.87 3.93 -1.73
N GLY A 52 -7.35 5.00 -1.10
CA GLY A 52 -8.78 5.19 -0.83
C GLY A 52 -9.07 6.05 0.39
N SER A 53 -10.23 5.83 0.99
CA SER A 53 -10.70 6.49 2.21
C SER A 53 -10.84 5.46 3.33
N GLY A 54 -10.49 5.83 4.56
CA GLY A 54 -10.69 4.99 5.74
C GLY A 54 -9.49 4.97 6.69
N THR A 55 -9.32 3.84 7.37
CA THR A 55 -8.26 3.63 8.37
C THR A 55 -7.40 2.43 7.98
N VAL A 56 -6.08 2.61 8.08
CA VAL A 56 -5.08 1.56 7.90
C VAL A 56 -4.35 1.38 9.22
N THR A 57 -4.41 0.17 9.76
CA THR A 57 -3.63 -0.28 10.90
C THR A 57 -2.55 -1.22 10.40
N VAL A 58 -1.31 -0.97 10.79
CA VAL A 58 -0.16 -1.80 10.44
C VAL A 58 0.57 -2.14 11.72
N ASP A 59 0.87 -3.40 11.91
CA ASP A 59 1.92 -3.86 12.83
C ASP A 59 3.16 -4.11 11.97
N PRO A 60 4.03 -3.08 11.81
CA PRO A 60 5.18 -3.19 10.95
C PRO A 60 6.18 -4.15 11.59
N GLY A 61 6.47 -5.25 10.89
CA GLY A 61 7.71 -5.98 11.09
C GLY A 61 8.90 -5.13 10.64
N VAL A 62 9.87 -5.73 9.96
CA VAL A 62 11.02 -4.98 9.44
C VAL A 62 10.60 -4.26 8.16
N GLY A 63 10.54 -2.92 8.15
CA GLY A 63 10.12 -2.22 6.95
C GLY A 63 10.09 -0.69 6.97
N VAL A 64 9.52 -0.14 5.91
CA VAL A 64 9.33 1.29 5.64
C VAL A 64 7.89 1.53 5.18
N ILE A 65 7.27 2.59 5.70
CA ILE A 65 5.92 3.02 5.32
C ILE A 65 6.01 4.41 4.70
N TRP A 66 5.38 4.59 3.55
CA TRP A 66 5.16 5.90 2.92
C TRP A 66 3.67 6.21 2.95
N VAL A 67 3.34 7.42 3.40
CA VAL A 67 1.95 7.87 3.59
C VAL A 67 1.75 9.23 2.94
N GLN A 68 0.70 9.36 2.15
CA GLN A 68 0.25 10.61 1.55
C GLN A 68 -1.25 10.80 1.82
N GLY A 69 -1.68 12.05 2.00
CA GLY A 69 -3.10 12.38 2.19
C GLY A 69 -3.69 11.99 3.55
N ALA A 70 -2.83 11.68 4.54
CA ALA A 70 -3.29 11.34 5.89
C ALA A 70 -3.73 12.58 6.68
N GLU A 71 -4.88 12.46 7.33
CA GLU A 71 -5.40 13.41 8.30
C GLU A 71 -4.79 13.17 9.68
N SER A 72 -4.60 11.89 10.03
CA SER A 72 -3.90 11.48 11.24
C SER A 72 -2.97 10.30 10.98
N ILE A 73 -1.84 10.30 11.71
CA ILE A 73 -0.91 9.19 11.79
C ILE A 73 -0.50 9.05 13.25
N GLU A 74 -0.85 7.94 13.86
CA GLU A 74 -0.47 7.55 15.22
C GLU A 74 0.58 6.45 15.14
N THR A 75 1.63 6.57 15.96
CA THR A 75 2.72 5.59 16.02
C THR A 75 3.35 5.62 17.40
N GLU A 76 3.72 4.45 17.93
CA GLU A 76 4.36 4.34 19.25
C GLU A 76 5.86 4.65 19.21
N GLY A 77 6.48 4.57 18.03
CA GLY A 77 7.92 4.78 17.86
C GLY A 77 8.38 4.86 16.42
N GLY A 78 9.70 4.98 16.24
CA GLY A 78 10.32 5.11 14.92
C GLY A 78 10.52 6.54 14.47
N ARG A 79 11.09 6.69 13.26
CA ARG A 79 11.46 7.98 12.70
C ARG A 79 10.48 8.41 11.61
N ARG A 80 9.88 9.58 11.81
CA ARG A 80 9.06 10.28 10.82
C ARG A 80 9.88 11.30 10.04
N THR A 81 9.77 11.29 8.71
CA THR A 81 10.40 12.26 7.81
C THR A 81 9.40 12.72 6.77
N THR A 82 9.14 14.02 6.71
CA THR A 82 8.31 14.61 5.64
C THR A 82 9.21 14.93 4.44
N LEU A 83 8.85 14.38 3.28
CA LEU A 83 9.52 14.61 2.00
C LEU A 83 9.03 15.91 1.34
N PRO A 84 9.74 16.46 0.34
CA PRO A 84 9.37 17.73 -0.30
C PRO A 84 7.99 17.75 -0.97
N ASP A 85 7.47 16.58 -1.36
CA ASP A 85 6.15 16.38 -1.97
C ASP A 85 5.02 16.21 -0.93
N GLY A 86 5.33 16.35 0.37
CA GLY A 86 4.40 16.14 1.48
C GLY A 86 4.24 14.68 1.89
N THR A 87 4.89 13.73 1.22
CA THR A 87 4.87 12.32 1.60
C THR A 87 5.57 12.14 2.95
N ILE A 88 4.93 11.41 3.86
CA ILE A 88 5.50 11.06 5.16
C ILE A 88 6.12 9.69 5.05
N ARG A 89 7.44 9.61 5.27
CA ARG A 89 8.18 8.35 5.38
C ARG A 89 8.37 7.98 6.85
N LEU A 90 7.92 6.79 7.24
CA LEU A 90 8.13 6.19 8.54
C LEU A 90 9.14 5.05 8.41
N THR A 91 10.19 5.07 9.23
CA THR A 91 11.22 4.01 9.26
C THR A 91 11.45 3.54 10.69
N GLY A 92 11.62 2.24 10.89
CA GLY A 92 11.87 1.66 12.22
C GLY A 92 10.71 1.92 13.18
N ALA A 93 9.47 1.92 12.66
CA ALA A 93 8.28 1.97 13.48
C ALA A 93 8.24 0.74 14.39
N VAL A 94 7.82 0.95 15.64
CA VAL A 94 7.67 -0.10 16.65
C VAL A 94 6.24 -0.03 17.16
N GLY A 95 5.64 -1.20 17.39
CA GLY A 95 4.23 -1.27 17.76
C GLY A 95 3.32 -0.83 16.62
N GLN A 96 2.06 -0.60 16.95
CA GLN A 96 1.03 -0.35 15.96
C GLN A 96 1.16 1.05 15.32
N VAL A 97 0.95 1.11 14.01
CA VAL A 97 0.83 2.36 13.24
C VAL A 97 -0.60 2.48 12.73
N VAL A 98 -1.29 3.55 13.08
CA VAL A 98 -2.67 3.83 12.67
C VAL A 98 -2.71 5.07 11.79
N ILE A 99 -3.25 4.95 10.58
CA ILE A 99 -3.29 6.00 9.56
C ILE A 99 -4.74 6.20 9.13
N THR A 100 -5.25 7.44 9.15
CA THR A 100 -6.64 7.75 8.72
C THR A 100 -6.66 8.92 7.73
N GLY A 101 -7.58 8.88 6.77
CA GLY A 101 -7.84 9.97 5.83
C GLY A 101 -8.83 9.62 4.70
N GLU A 102 -9.24 10.62 3.93
CA GLU A 102 -10.22 10.49 2.84
C GLU A 102 -9.59 10.24 1.45
N GLU A 103 -8.35 10.69 1.23
CA GLU A 103 -7.58 10.49 -0.01
C GLU A 103 -6.21 9.88 0.30
N LEU A 104 -6.23 8.78 1.05
CA LEU A 104 -5.03 8.08 1.50
C LEU A 104 -4.32 7.38 0.35
N GLY A 105 -3.00 7.55 0.30
CA GLY A 105 -2.06 6.66 -0.38
C GLY A 105 -1.07 6.10 0.64
N VAL A 106 -1.05 4.78 0.81
CA VAL A 106 -0.12 4.10 1.71
C VAL A 106 0.67 3.05 0.93
N GLN A 107 2.00 3.09 1.02
CA GLN A 107 2.88 2.03 0.55
C GLN A 107 3.66 1.48 1.74
N ILE A 108 3.69 0.16 1.88
CA ILE A 108 4.45 -0.56 2.90
C ILE A 108 5.39 -1.49 2.17
N VAL A 109 6.66 -1.49 2.55
CA VAL A 109 7.65 -2.48 2.14
C VAL A 109 8.24 -3.08 3.39
N GLY A 110 8.18 -4.40 3.54
CA GLY A 110 8.74 -5.04 4.73
C GLY A 110 8.58 -6.55 4.78
N GLU A 111 9.03 -7.11 5.90
CA GLU A 111 8.98 -8.52 6.27
C GLU A 111 8.07 -8.70 7.49
N ASP A 112 7.41 -9.85 7.59
CA ASP A 112 6.54 -10.24 8.72
C ASP A 112 5.52 -9.15 9.11
N MET A 113 4.95 -8.48 8.11
CA MET A 113 3.97 -7.42 8.34
C MET A 113 2.59 -8.02 8.56
N GLU A 114 1.84 -7.41 9.47
CA GLU A 114 0.40 -7.59 9.58
C GLU A 114 -0.28 -6.24 9.34
N LEU A 115 -1.34 -6.24 8.54
CA LEU A 115 -2.09 -5.04 8.24
C LEU A 115 -3.58 -5.31 8.21
N THR A 116 -4.35 -4.32 8.66
CA THR A 116 -5.79 -4.25 8.51
C THR A 116 -6.15 -2.90 7.91
N ALA A 117 -6.87 -2.90 6.79
CA ALA A 117 -7.40 -1.67 6.19
C ALA A 117 -8.92 -1.75 6.12
N THR A 118 -9.60 -0.74 6.67
CA THR A 118 -11.06 -0.64 6.66
C THR A 118 -11.47 0.65 5.98
N GLY A 119 -12.36 0.56 4.99
CA GLY A 119 -12.88 1.72 4.28
C GLY A 119 -13.27 1.40 2.84
N THR A 120 -13.15 2.39 1.95
CA THR A 120 -13.42 2.24 0.52
C THR A 120 -12.16 2.53 -0.28
N GLY A 121 -11.72 1.57 -1.09
CA GLY A 121 -10.49 1.76 -1.85
C GLY A 121 -10.02 0.53 -2.62
N ARG A 122 -8.71 0.50 -2.85
CA ARG A 122 -7.99 -0.54 -3.56
C ARG A 122 -6.76 -0.95 -2.75
N ALA A 123 -6.54 -2.26 -2.64
CA ALA A 123 -5.32 -2.87 -2.13
C ALA A 123 -4.61 -3.63 -3.25
N ARG A 124 -3.29 -3.50 -3.33
CA ARG A 124 -2.40 -4.30 -4.18
C ARG A 124 -1.32 -4.93 -3.33
N LEU A 125 -1.23 -6.25 -3.40
CA LEU A 125 -0.32 -7.06 -2.60
C LEU A 125 0.63 -7.80 -3.54
N ARG A 126 1.94 -7.66 -3.29
CA ARG A 126 2.99 -8.32 -4.05
C ARG A 126 4.05 -8.82 -3.08
N GLY A 127 4.53 -10.04 -3.25
CA GLY A 127 5.43 -10.68 -2.30
C GLY A 127 4.93 -12.07 -1.96
N LYS A 128 5.03 -12.48 -0.69
CA LYS A 128 4.51 -13.75 -0.19
C LYS A 128 3.67 -13.53 1.07
N GLY A 129 2.43 -14.02 1.10
CA GLY A 129 1.57 -13.92 2.27
C GLY A 129 0.13 -14.32 2.01
N THR A 130 -0.75 -14.04 2.95
CA THR A 130 -2.18 -14.38 2.91
C THR A 130 -3.05 -13.18 3.24
N TYR A 131 -4.15 -13.01 2.51
CA TYR A 131 -5.16 -11.99 2.79
C TYR A 131 -6.54 -12.60 2.98
N GLU A 132 -7.37 -11.90 3.72
CA GLU A 132 -8.80 -12.14 3.86
C GLU A 132 -9.55 -10.80 3.83
N THR A 133 -10.78 -10.83 3.36
CA THR A 133 -11.67 -9.68 3.32
C THR A 133 -12.94 -9.97 4.11
N SER A 134 -13.60 -8.92 4.59
CA SER A 134 -14.88 -9.04 5.31
C SER A 134 -16.02 -9.65 4.48
N SER A 135 -15.88 -9.76 3.16
CA SER A 135 -16.83 -10.45 2.28
C SER A 135 -16.57 -11.96 2.16
N GLY A 136 -15.55 -12.49 2.84
CA GLY A 136 -15.16 -13.89 2.81
C GLY A 136 -14.23 -14.25 1.64
N MET A 137 -13.78 -13.29 0.84
CA MET A 137 -12.72 -13.53 -0.15
C MET A 137 -11.38 -13.61 0.58
N ALA A 138 -10.67 -14.72 0.39
CA ALA A 138 -9.35 -14.97 0.95
C ALA A 138 -8.43 -15.62 -0.09
N GLY A 139 -7.12 -15.49 0.10
CA GLY A 139 -6.14 -16.15 -0.76
C GLY A 139 -4.70 -15.87 -0.37
N GLU A 140 -3.78 -16.51 -1.08
CA GLU A 140 -2.36 -16.21 -1.01
C GLU A 140 -2.02 -15.10 -2.02
N TRP A 141 -1.05 -14.25 -1.70
CA TRP A 141 -0.37 -13.44 -2.71
C TRP A 141 1.05 -13.98 -2.88
N THR A 142 1.45 -14.16 -4.13
CA THR A 142 2.75 -14.72 -4.51
C THR A 142 3.30 -13.93 -5.69
N GLY A 143 4.50 -13.39 -5.53
CA GLY A 143 5.21 -12.63 -6.56
C GLY A 143 6.55 -12.16 -6.01
N GLU A 144 7.54 -12.02 -6.89
CA GLU A 144 8.86 -11.51 -6.51
C GLU A 144 8.71 -10.10 -5.94
N ALA A 145 9.07 -9.88 -4.67
CA ALA A 145 9.19 -8.53 -4.12
C ALA A 145 10.29 -7.82 -4.90
N VAL A 146 9.96 -6.70 -5.55
CA VAL A 146 11.00 -5.87 -6.19
C VAL A 146 11.36 -4.81 -5.19
N ASP A 147 12.56 -4.93 -4.64
CA ASP A 147 13.20 -3.88 -3.85
C ASP A 147 13.45 -2.66 -4.75
N PHE A 148 13.17 -1.47 -4.22
CA PHE A 148 13.43 -0.18 -4.89
C PHE A 148 14.58 0.55 -4.19
#